data_AF-A0A1I5BS02-F1
#
_entry.id   AF-A0A1I5BS02-F1
#
_cell.length_a   1.000
_cell.length_b   1.000
_cell.length_c   1.000
_cell.angle_alpha   90.00
_cell.angle_beta   90.00
_cell.angle_gamma   90.00
#
_symmetry.space_group_name_H-M   'P 1'
#
loop_
_entity.id
_entity.type
_entity.pdbx_description
1 polymer ?
#
loop_
_entity_poly.entity_id
_entity_poly.type
_entity_poly.pdbx_seq_one_letter_code
_entity_poly.pdbx_strand_id
1 'polypeptide(L)'
;MEEIITSLKHWEAVRNNPDVLTELFMSNLGFELDMSLFPEKKPLHAYAAVKDGELGFYVISEVNDVDSSPEDLSANCYWCPALMAFEGGGQEIPEAEANLRLGTWKETFPIWIQQIVKMPFGIYQTFHIPTTDLKPQKYAALFALKDNIITPDIKEADLVLTNNAGIFYDTIRSQPPYSYTSQYYILSLI
;
A
#
# COMPACT_ATOMS: atom_id res chain seq x y z
N MET A 1 -1.39 17.04 -10.30
CA MET A 1 -1.33 17.20 -8.82
C MET A 1 -2.72 17.25 -8.19
N GLU A 2 -3.62 18.14 -8.66
CA GLU A 2 -4.99 18.27 -8.15
C GLU A 2 -5.76 16.93 -8.07
N GLU A 3 -5.69 16.09 -9.11
CA GLU A 3 -6.28 14.74 -9.13
C GLU A 3 -5.76 13.83 -8.00
N ILE A 4 -4.45 13.85 -7.75
CA ILE A 4 -3.77 13.06 -6.70
C ILE A 4 -4.33 13.47 -5.34
N ILE A 5 -4.21 14.78 -5.03
CA ILE A 5 -4.67 15.35 -3.76
C ILE A 5 -6.18 15.13 -3.54
N THR A 6 -7.00 15.22 -4.59
CA THR A 6 -8.44 14.97 -4.51
C THR A 6 -8.73 13.51 -4.16
N SER A 7 -8.06 12.57 -4.84
CA SER A 7 -8.23 11.12 -4.61
C SER A 7 -7.74 10.67 -3.23
N LEU A 8 -6.68 11.30 -2.71
CA LEU A 8 -6.18 11.08 -1.35
C LEU A 8 -7.15 11.62 -0.29
N LYS A 9 -7.80 12.78 -0.54
CA LYS A 9 -8.84 13.31 0.35
C LYS A 9 -10.13 12.48 0.32
N HIS A 10 -10.45 11.84 -0.80
CA HIS A 10 -11.52 10.83 -0.84
C HIS A 10 -11.18 9.61 0.04
N TRP A 11 -9.93 9.12 0.02
CA TRP A 11 -9.50 8.07 0.95
C TRP A 11 -9.61 8.53 2.41
N GLU A 12 -9.08 9.70 2.76
CA GLU A 12 -9.17 10.25 4.13
C GLU A 12 -10.62 10.34 4.64
N ALA A 13 -11.56 10.70 3.76
CA ALA A 13 -12.99 10.78 4.09
C ALA A 13 -13.65 9.41 4.34
N VAL A 14 -13.18 8.33 3.71
CA VAL A 14 -13.78 6.97 3.85
C VAL A 14 -13.01 6.05 4.78
N ARG A 15 -11.75 6.32 5.11
CA ARG A 15 -10.86 5.38 5.82
C ARG A 15 -11.24 5.05 7.28
N ASN A 16 -12.30 5.66 7.80
CA ASN A 16 -12.89 5.32 9.10
C ASN A 16 -14.33 4.76 8.98
N ASN A 17 -14.83 4.54 7.76
CA ASN A 17 -16.13 3.95 7.48
C ASN A 17 -15.96 2.47 7.08
N PRO A 18 -16.26 1.51 7.96
CA PRO A 18 -15.93 0.11 7.71
C PRO A 18 -16.78 -0.52 6.61
N ASP A 19 -17.97 0.00 6.34
CA ASP A 19 -18.87 -0.56 5.33
C ASP A 19 -18.37 -0.20 3.93
N VAL A 20 -18.04 1.08 3.70
CA VAL A 20 -17.44 1.57 2.44
C VAL A 20 -16.05 0.95 2.22
N LEU A 21 -15.25 0.79 3.27
CA LEU A 21 -13.98 0.06 3.16
C LEU A 21 -14.18 -1.41 2.78
N THR A 22 -15.19 -2.08 3.34
CA THR A 22 -15.49 -3.48 2.98
C THR A 22 -15.84 -3.59 1.50
N GLU A 23 -16.66 -2.66 0.96
CA GLU A 23 -16.96 -2.60 -0.48
C GLU A 23 -15.70 -2.35 -1.34
N LEU A 24 -14.86 -1.37 -0.97
CA LEU A 24 -13.62 -1.03 -1.68
C LEU A 24 -12.60 -2.18 -1.71
N PHE A 25 -12.56 -3.02 -0.67
CA PHE A 25 -11.67 -4.19 -0.61
C PHE A 25 -12.29 -5.50 -1.13
N MET A 26 -13.63 -5.60 -1.25
CA MET A 26 -14.32 -6.88 -1.56
C MET A 26 -13.86 -7.54 -2.86
N SER A 27 -13.50 -6.76 -3.87
CA SER A 27 -13.00 -7.26 -5.16
C SER A 27 -11.48 -7.08 -5.34
N ASN A 28 -10.79 -6.48 -4.38
CA ASN A 28 -9.42 -6.00 -4.56
C ASN A 28 -8.43 -6.78 -3.70
N LEU A 29 -7.44 -7.40 -4.34
CA LEU A 29 -6.43 -8.24 -3.67
C LEU A 29 -5.04 -7.60 -3.62
N GLY A 30 -4.85 -6.43 -4.22
CA GLY A 30 -3.58 -5.72 -4.34
C GLY A 30 -3.61 -4.69 -5.46
N PHE A 31 -2.45 -4.22 -5.91
CA PHE A 31 -2.26 -3.36 -7.10
C PHE A 31 -1.05 -3.80 -7.93
N GLU A 32 -0.92 -3.37 -9.20
CA GLU A 32 0.30 -3.61 -9.99
C GLU A 32 1.34 -2.50 -9.74
N LEU A 33 2.60 -2.89 -9.51
CA LEU A 33 3.75 -2.00 -9.35
C LEU A 33 4.77 -2.27 -10.46
N ASP A 34 4.97 -1.32 -11.38
CA ASP A 34 6.01 -1.42 -12.40
C ASP A 34 7.31 -0.73 -11.94
N MET A 35 8.28 -1.52 -11.50
CA MET A 35 9.57 -1.02 -11.02
C MET A 35 10.47 -0.47 -12.14
N SER A 36 10.09 -0.57 -13.41
CA SER A 36 10.80 0.12 -14.50
C SER A 36 10.53 1.63 -14.55
N LEU A 37 9.50 2.11 -13.83
CA LEU A 37 9.13 3.53 -13.71
C LEU A 37 9.91 4.28 -12.62
N PHE A 38 10.68 3.56 -11.77
CA PHE A 38 11.29 4.12 -10.56
C PHE A 38 12.81 3.94 -10.51
N PRO A 39 13.55 4.85 -9.84
CA PRO A 39 14.98 4.70 -9.67
C PRO A 39 15.35 3.48 -8.80
N GLU A 40 16.23 2.63 -9.31
CA GLU A 40 16.70 1.42 -8.60
C GLU A 40 17.20 1.72 -7.18
N LYS A 41 16.82 0.85 -6.23
CA LYS A 41 17.30 0.85 -4.83
C LYS A 41 16.97 2.14 -4.06
N LYS A 42 15.96 2.89 -4.51
CA LYS A 42 15.31 3.97 -3.75
C LYS A 42 13.94 3.49 -3.25
N PRO A 43 13.62 3.63 -1.95
CA PRO A 43 12.29 3.29 -1.44
C PRO A 43 11.18 4.01 -2.19
N LEU A 44 9.97 3.42 -2.17
CA LEU A 44 8.75 4.04 -2.67
C LEU A 44 7.76 4.27 -1.54
N HIS A 45 6.91 5.28 -1.69
CA HIS A 45 5.71 5.48 -0.89
C HIS A 45 4.49 5.22 -1.79
N ALA A 46 3.65 4.29 -1.38
CA ALA A 46 2.40 3.95 -2.05
C ALA A 46 1.22 4.47 -1.21
N TYR A 47 0.66 5.59 -1.64
CA TYR A 47 -0.43 6.29 -0.96
C TYR A 47 -1.79 5.78 -1.39
N ALA A 48 -2.61 5.33 -0.42
CA ALA A 48 -3.95 4.84 -0.71
C ALA A 48 -4.89 6.00 -1.10
N ALA A 49 -5.63 5.82 -2.21
CA ALA A 49 -6.51 6.82 -2.78
C ALA A 49 -7.81 6.20 -3.33
N VAL A 50 -8.87 7.01 -3.39
CA VAL A 50 -10.13 6.64 -4.06
C VAL A 50 -10.36 7.56 -5.24
N LYS A 51 -10.23 7.00 -6.45
CA LYS A 51 -10.40 7.70 -7.72
C LYS A 51 -11.61 7.12 -8.45
N ASP A 52 -12.54 7.98 -8.87
CA ASP A 52 -13.76 7.61 -9.61
C ASP A 52 -14.63 6.52 -8.94
N GLY A 53 -14.45 6.31 -7.63
CA GLY A 53 -15.13 5.27 -6.82
C GLY A 53 -14.30 4.00 -6.62
N GLU A 54 -13.16 3.85 -7.31
CA GLU A 54 -12.27 2.70 -7.21
C GLU A 54 -11.10 2.95 -6.23
N LEU A 55 -10.68 1.88 -5.54
CA LEU A 55 -9.46 1.89 -4.74
C LEU A 55 -8.23 1.76 -5.64
N GLY A 56 -7.17 2.50 -5.30
CA GLY A 56 -5.84 2.32 -5.87
C GLY A 56 -4.79 3.09 -5.10
N PHE A 57 -3.58 3.13 -5.65
CA PHE A 57 -2.42 3.72 -5.00
C PHE A 57 -1.72 4.72 -5.91
N TYR A 58 -1.36 5.87 -5.35
CA TYR A 58 -0.40 6.78 -5.98
C TYR A 58 1.00 6.43 -5.47
N VAL A 59 1.88 6.00 -6.36
CA VAL A 59 3.21 5.50 -6.02
C VAL A 59 4.29 6.47 -6.52
N ILE A 60 5.15 6.92 -5.61
CA ILE A 60 6.28 7.82 -5.85
C ILE A 60 7.54 7.26 -5.15
N SER A 61 8.73 7.57 -5.64
CA SER A 61 9.97 7.24 -4.91
C SER A 61 10.29 8.30 -3.85
N GLU A 62 10.82 7.88 -2.70
CA GLU A 62 11.25 8.74 -1.58
C GLU A 62 12.14 9.92 -2.04
N VAL A 63 12.99 9.72 -3.06
CA VAL A 63 13.86 10.78 -3.60
C VAL A 63 13.13 11.89 -4.35
N ASN A 64 11.86 11.65 -4.72
CA ASN A 64 10.98 12.58 -5.42
C ASN A 64 9.81 13.04 -4.54
N ASP A 65 9.52 12.36 -3.42
CA ASP A 65 8.47 12.71 -2.46
C ASP A 65 8.94 13.81 -1.48
N VAL A 66 9.32 14.95 -2.07
CA VAL A 66 9.96 16.09 -1.41
C VAL A 66 9.35 17.41 -1.88
N ASP A 67 9.61 18.49 -1.14
CA ASP A 67 9.17 19.85 -1.49
C ASP A 67 9.73 20.26 -2.87
N SER A 68 8.86 20.26 -3.87
CA SER A 68 9.15 20.37 -5.30
C SER A 68 7.91 20.83 -6.07
N SER A 69 8.01 21.06 -7.39
CA SER A 69 6.88 21.62 -8.13
C SER A 69 5.72 20.62 -8.26
N PRO A 70 4.45 21.10 -8.32
CA PRO A 70 3.30 20.25 -8.61
C PRO A 70 3.46 19.44 -9.91
N GLU A 71 4.18 19.98 -10.88
CA GLU A 71 4.54 19.35 -12.15
C GLU A 71 5.53 18.19 -11.95
N ASP A 72 6.62 18.41 -11.21
CA ASP A 72 7.63 17.39 -10.91
C ASP A 72 7.02 16.21 -10.12
N LEU A 73 6.22 16.51 -9.10
CA LEU A 73 5.49 15.50 -8.31
C LEU A 73 4.54 14.69 -9.21
N SER A 74 3.79 15.37 -10.09
CA SER A 74 2.86 14.70 -11.00
C SER A 74 3.56 13.84 -12.07
N ALA A 75 4.78 14.21 -12.48
CA ALA A 75 5.56 13.47 -13.47
C ALA A 75 6.22 12.20 -12.88
N ASN A 76 6.39 12.15 -11.56
CA ASN A 76 7.08 11.07 -10.83
C ASN A 76 6.16 10.24 -9.92
N CYS A 77 4.85 10.52 -9.92
CA CYS A 77 3.85 9.85 -9.09
C CYS A 77 2.82 9.13 -9.98
N TYR A 78 2.80 7.81 -9.93
CA TYR A 78 2.05 6.97 -10.86
C TYR A 78 0.81 6.36 -10.19
N TRP A 79 -0.32 6.33 -10.91
CA TRP A 79 -1.54 5.65 -10.47
C TRP A 79 -1.45 4.14 -10.74
N CYS A 80 -1.48 3.38 -9.65
CA CYS A 80 -1.55 1.93 -9.61
C CYS A 80 -2.96 1.52 -9.15
N PRO A 81 -3.91 1.22 -10.07
CA PRO A 81 -5.25 0.77 -9.68
C PRO A 81 -5.17 -0.56 -8.92
N ALA A 82 -6.14 -0.79 -8.02
CA ALA A 82 -6.28 -2.09 -7.38
C ALA A 82 -6.81 -3.16 -8.34
N LEU A 83 -6.47 -4.44 -8.10
CA LEU A 83 -6.64 -5.52 -9.07
C LEU A 83 -7.25 -6.80 -8.49
N MET A 84 -8.03 -7.46 -9.36
CA MET A 84 -8.59 -8.80 -9.15
C MET A 84 -7.57 -9.89 -9.51
N ALA A 85 -6.85 -10.38 -8.48
CA ALA A 85 -6.03 -11.61 -8.42
C ALA A 85 -4.70 -11.70 -9.21
N PHE A 86 -3.64 -12.09 -8.48
CA PHE A 86 -2.30 -12.49 -8.97
C PHE A 86 -1.65 -13.52 -8.02
N GLU A 87 -0.55 -14.18 -8.43
CA GLU A 87 0.15 -15.26 -7.69
C GLU A 87 1.69 -15.07 -7.62
N GLY A 88 2.26 -14.96 -6.40
CA GLY A 88 3.66 -15.31 -6.02
C GLY A 88 4.89 -14.43 -6.38
N GLY A 89 5.65 -13.89 -5.41
CA GLY A 89 7.14 -13.78 -5.52
C GLY A 89 7.98 -12.48 -5.34
N GLY A 90 8.89 -12.40 -4.31
CA GLY A 90 10.21 -11.67 -4.12
C GLY A 90 10.42 -10.14 -3.40
N GLN A 91 11.02 -10.77 -2.26
CA GLN A 91 12.23 -10.72 -1.32
C GLN A 91 11.94 -11.90 -0.38
N GLU A 92 12.73 -12.96 -0.43
CA GLU A 92 12.36 -14.26 0.12
C GLU A 92 11.90 -14.29 1.60
N ILE A 93 10.60 -14.10 1.83
CA ILE A 93 9.88 -14.82 2.88
C ILE A 93 9.51 -16.21 2.37
N PRO A 94 9.45 -17.22 3.25
CA PRO A 94 8.95 -18.54 2.89
C PRO A 94 7.55 -18.45 2.27
N GLU A 95 7.30 -19.23 1.22
CA GLU A 95 5.98 -19.32 0.59
C GLU A 95 4.86 -19.61 1.59
N ALA A 96 5.12 -20.44 2.61
CA ALA A 96 4.17 -20.74 3.67
C ALA A 96 3.80 -19.51 4.53
N GLU A 97 4.76 -18.61 4.79
CA GLU A 97 4.54 -17.35 5.52
C GLU A 97 3.73 -16.36 4.66
N ALA A 98 4.09 -16.24 3.38
CA ALA A 98 3.35 -15.39 2.45
C ALA A 98 1.90 -15.84 2.28
N ASN A 99 1.70 -17.14 2.02
CA ASN A 99 0.37 -17.74 1.88
C ASN A 99 -0.44 -17.65 3.19
N LEU A 100 0.20 -17.70 4.37
CA LEU A 100 -0.46 -17.46 5.65
C LEU A 100 -0.98 -16.02 5.76
N ARG A 101 -0.17 -15.00 5.45
CA ARG A 101 -0.59 -13.59 5.54
C ARG A 101 -1.65 -13.22 4.49
N LEU A 102 -1.51 -13.75 3.27
CA LEU A 102 -2.46 -13.58 2.17
C LEU A 102 -3.79 -14.33 2.43
N GLY A 103 -3.72 -15.52 3.00
CA GLY A 103 -4.89 -16.27 3.47
C GLY A 103 -5.61 -15.53 4.60
N THR A 104 -4.85 -15.05 5.59
CA THR A 104 -5.39 -14.26 6.71
C THR A 104 -6.13 -13.01 6.21
N TRP A 105 -5.58 -12.28 5.22
CA TRP A 105 -6.32 -11.19 4.56
C TRP A 105 -7.61 -11.71 3.92
N LYS A 106 -7.53 -12.66 2.99
CA LYS A 106 -8.68 -13.18 2.22
C LYS A 106 -9.82 -13.70 3.11
N GLU A 107 -9.49 -14.32 4.24
CA GLU A 107 -10.47 -14.90 5.17
C GLU A 107 -11.03 -13.88 6.18
N THR A 108 -10.26 -12.84 6.55
CA THR A 108 -10.60 -12.00 7.72
C THR A 108 -10.70 -10.49 7.46
N PHE A 109 -10.39 -9.99 6.25
CA PHE A 109 -10.38 -8.54 5.97
C PHE A 109 -11.64 -7.78 6.42
N PRO A 110 -12.90 -8.28 6.34
CA PRO A 110 -14.07 -7.52 6.81
C PRO A 110 -14.11 -7.39 8.33
N ILE A 111 -13.69 -8.45 9.05
CA ILE A 111 -13.58 -8.46 10.52
C ILE A 111 -12.45 -7.54 10.97
N TRP A 112 -11.32 -7.61 10.27
CA TRP A 112 -10.15 -6.76 10.52
C TRP A 112 -10.46 -5.28 10.25
N ILE A 113 -11.17 -4.94 9.16
CA ILE A 113 -11.66 -3.57 8.89
C ILE A 113 -12.50 -3.08 10.08
N GLN A 114 -13.45 -3.90 10.56
CA GLN A 114 -14.28 -3.59 11.72
C GLN A 114 -13.48 -3.45 13.04
N GLN A 115 -12.22 -3.91 13.11
CA GLN A 115 -11.31 -3.67 14.24
C GLN A 115 -10.44 -2.42 14.02
N ILE A 116 -9.78 -2.31 12.86
CA ILE A 116 -8.74 -1.30 12.61
C ILE A 116 -9.29 0.13 12.54
N VAL A 117 -10.52 0.34 12.04
CA VAL A 117 -11.15 1.69 12.04
C VAL A 117 -11.47 2.21 13.46
N LYS A 118 -11.38 1.35 14.48
CA LYS A 118 -11.58 1.72 15.90
C LYS A 118 -10.24 2.01 16.61
N MET A 119 -9.11 1.79 15.95
CA MET A 119 -7.79 2.15 16.47
C MET A 119 -7.52 3.66 16.30
N PRO A 120 -6.71 4.30 17.17
CA PRO A 120 -6.49 5.76 17.12
C PRO A 120 -5.90 6.30 15.81
N PHE A 121 -5.30 5.44 14.98
CA PHE A 121 -4.73 5.80 13.69
C PHE A 121 -5.60 5.40 12.49
N GLY A 122 -6.70 4.64 12.72
CA GLY A 122 -7.53 4.04 11.68
C GLY A 122 -6.79 3.01 10.83
N ILE A 123 -7.30 2.74 9.63
CA ILE A 123 -6.55 2.06 8.57
C ILE A 123 -5.44 2.98 8.01
N TYR A 124 -4.43 2.38 7.38
CA TYR A 124 -3.28 3.05 6.79
C TYR A 124 -3.64 4.17 5.79
N GLN A 125 -2.73 5.13 5.65
CA GLN A 125 -2.77 6.15 4.58
C GLN A 125 -1.70 5.90 3.51
N THR A 126 -0.57 5.27 3.89
CA THR A 126 0.54 4.98 2.97
C THR A 126 1.33 3.75 3.40
N PHE A 127 2.00 3.13 2.44
CA PHE A 127 2.92 2.03 2.62
C PHE A 127 4.32 2.43 2.16
N HIS A 128 5.32 2.19 3.01
CA HIS A 128 6.74 2.35 2.65
C HIS A 128 7.30 1.04 2.08
N ILE A 129 7.83 1.10 0.86
CA ILE A 129 8.32 -0.04 0.06
C ILE A 129 9.84 0.06 -0.16
N PRO A 130 10.66 -0.63 0.65
CA PRO A 130 12.08 -0.86 0.35
C PRO A 130 12.25 -1.61 -0.97
N THR A 131 13.16 -1.12 -1.84
CA THR A 131 13.35 -1.63 -3.21
C THR A 131 14.71 -2.30 -3.46
N THR A 132 15.50 -2.55 -2.41
CA THR A 132 16.92 -2.99 -2.50
C THR A 132 17.15 -4.21 -3.40
N ASP A 133 16.23 -5.18 -3.34
CA ASP A 133 16.27 -6.44 -4.11
C ASP A 133 15.16 -6.51 -5.18
N LEU A 134 14.52 -5.38 -5.48
CA LEU A 134 13.64 -5.26 -6.63
C LEU A 134 14.48 -5.01 -7.90
N LYS A 135 13.97 -5.51 -9.02
CA LYS A 135 14.55 -5.35 -10.37
C LYS A 135 13.60 -4.49 -11.21
N PRO A 136 14.06 -3.83 -12.28
CA PRO A 136 13.18 -3.14 -13.23
C PRO A 136 12.25 -4.12 -13.99
N GLN A 137 11.12 -4.46 -13.37
CA GLN A 137 10.08 -5.34 -13.91
C GLN A 137 8.73 -5.05 -13.22
N LYS A 138 7.66 -5.68 -13.71
CA LYS A 138 6.35 -5.65 -13.06
C LYS A 138 6.28 -6.59 -11.87
N TYR A 139 5.57 -6.11 -10.85
CA TYR A 139 5.16 -6.83 -9.66
C TYR A 139 3.67 -6.58 -9.41
N ALA A 140 3.01 -7.42 -8.62
CA ALA A 140 1.78 -7.01 -7.93
C ALA A 140 2.06 -6.91 -6.42
N ALA A 141 1.48 -5.92 -5.74
CA ALA A 141 1.57 -5.70 -4.32
C ALA A 141 0.27 -6.19 -3.68
N LEU A 142 0.25 -7.40 -3.14
CA LEU A 142 -0.96 -8.04 -2.62
C LEU A 142 -1.23 -7.64 -1.17
N PHE A 143 -2.48 -7.33 -0.85
CA PHE A 143 -2.92 -7.06 0.51
C PHE A 143 -2.78 -8.30 1.39
N ALA A 144 -2.18 -8.11 2.56
CA ALA A 144 -1.83 -9.16 3.49
C ALA A 144 -2.08 -8.69 4.94
N LEU A 145 -2.16 -9.63 5.89
CA LEU A 145 -2.25 -9.33 7.33
C LEU A 145 -1.17 -10.07 8.10
N LYS A 146 -0.39 -9.36 8.92
CA LYS A 146 0.66 -9.92 9.78
C LYS A 146 0.42 -9.66 11.27
N ASP A 147 1.18 -10.34 12.12
CA ASP A 147 1.08 -10.14 13.57
C ASP A 147 1.61 -8.76 13.98
N ASN A 148 0.79 -8.04 14.73
CA ASN A 148 1.08 -6.67 15.16
C ASN A 148 1.83 -6.69 16.50
N ILE A 149 3.10 -6.31 16.47
CA ILE A 149 3.99 -6.31 17.65
C ILE A 149 3.54 -5.30 18.72
N ILE A 150 2.79 -4.25 18.34
CA ILE A 150 2.33 -3.19 19.24
C ILE A 150 0.94 -3.49 19.80
N THR A 151 0.05 -4.12 19.01
CA THR A 151 -1.32 -4.46 19.40
C THR A 151 -1.66 -5.90 18.98
N PRO A 152 -1.20 -6.92 19.72
CA PRO A 152 -1.28 -8.32 19.28
C PRO A 152 -2.69 -8.84 18.97
N ASP A 153 -3.74 -8.23 19.56
CA ASP A 153 -5.13 -8.59 19.33
C ASP A 153 -5.69 -8.13 17.95
N ILE A 154 -4.97 -7.27 17.21
CA ILE A 154 -5.40 -6.70 15.93
C ILE A 154 -4.24 -6.72 14.94
N LYS A 155 -4.36 -7.54 13.88
CA LYS A 155 -3.36 -7.70 12.81
C LYS A 155 -2.91 -6.37 12.20
N GLU A 156 -1.64 -6.27 11.82
CA GLU A 156 -1.11 -5.14 11.04
C GLU A 156 -1.47 -5.33 9.57
N ALA A 157 -1.78 -4.23 8.87
CA ALA A 157 -1.85 -4.23 7.42
C ALA A 157 -0.46 -4.46 6.83
N ASP A 158 -0.39 -5.29 5.79
CA ASP A 158 0.84 -5.66 5.12
C ASP A 158 0.66 -5.69 3.61
N LEU A 159 1.77 -5.62 2.88
CA LEU A 159 1.80 -5.83 1.44
C LEU A 159 2.88 -6.87 1.11
N VAL A 160 2.43 -7.98 0.53
CA VAL A 160 3.29 -9.03 0.00
C VAL A 160 3.40 -8.81 -1.51
N LEU A 161 4.55 -8.30 -1.96
CA LEU A 161 4.83 -8.20 -3.39
C LEU A 161 4.92 -9.60 -4.05
N THR A 162 4.71 -9.64 -5.36
CA THR A 162 4.72 -10.83 -6.20
C THR A 162 5.23 -10.51 -7.61
N ASN A 163 5.84 -11.47 -8.31
CA ASN A 163 6.39 -11.32 -9.65
C ASN A 163 6.00 -12.53 -10.52
N ASN A 164 6.41 -12.60 -11.78
CA ASN A 164 6.02 -13.72 -12.64
C ASN A 164 6.81 -15.04 -12.37
N ALA A 165 7.35 -15.23 -11.15
CA ALA A 165 8.24 -16.33 -10.78
C ALA A 165 8.11 -16.88 -9.32
N GLY A 166 7.15 -16.44 -8.49
CA GLY A 166 6.63 -17.22 -7.34
C GLY A 166 7.24 -17.01 -5.95
N ILE A 167 8.51 -16.62 -5.83
CA ILE A 167 9.34 -16.80 -4.61
C ILE A 167 9.27 -15.59 -3.62
N PHE A 168 8.22 -15.47 -2.78
CA PHE A 168 7.54 -14.26 -2.14
C PHE A 168 8.31 -13.09 -1.44
N TYR A 169 7.62 -11.99 -1.03
CA TYR A 169 8.15 -10.70 -0.42
C TYR A 169 7.65 -10.36 1.00
N ASP A 170 8.50 -9.71 1.81
CA ASP A 170 8.13 -8.88 2.99
C ASP A 170 9.08 -7.70 3.18
N THR A 171 8.63 -6.47 2.89
CA THR A 171 9.43 -5.26 3.14
C THR A 171 8.63 -4.12 3.76
N ILE A 172 7.31 -4.26 3.86
CA ILE A 172 6.41 -3.12 3.89
C ILE A 172 5.92 -2.82 5.31
N ARG A 173 5.95 -1.54 5.68
CA ARG A 173 5.36 -1.04 6.93
C ARG A 173 4.13 -0.22 6.60
N SER A 174 3.03 -0.51 7.28
CA SER A 174 1.88 0.37 7.29
C SER A 174 2.20 1.65 8.06
N GLN A 175 1.66 2.79 7.61
CA GLN A 175 1.73 4.07 8.32
C GLN A 175 0.35 4.75 8.28
N PRO A 176 -0.14 5.39 9.35
CA PRO A 176 0.56 5.79 10.60
C PRO A 176 0.76 4.63 11.61
N PRO A 177 1.46 4.84 12.76
CA PRO A 177 2.05 6.09 13.25
C PRO A 177 3.41 6.41 12.61
N TYR A 178 3.54 7.62 12.07
CA TYR A 178 4.77 8.12 11.46
C TYR A 178 5.85 8.39 12.52
N SER A 179 7.00 7.73 12.38
CA SER A 179 8.22 8.10 13.12
C SER A 179 8.93 9.32 12.51
N TYR A 180 8.79 9.54 11.20
CA TYR A 180 9.37 10.66 10.45
C TYR A 180 8.39 11.15 9.36
N THR A 181 7.57 12.15 9.68
CA THR A 181 6.62 12.74 8.71
C THR A 181 7.30 13.48 7.55
N SER A 182 8.54 13.93 7.74
CA SER A 182 9.32 14.68 6.73
C SER A 182 9.75 13.88 5.51
N GLN A 183 9.47 12.57 5.45
CA GLN A 183 9.69 11.72 4.27
C GLN A 183 8.43 11.60 3.38
N TYR A 184 7.27 12.06 3.84
CA TYR A 184 5.98 11.85 3.18
C TYR A 184 5.38 13.19 2.71
N TYR A 185 6.05 13.87 1.77
CA TYR A 185 5.67 15.23 1.36
C TYR A 185 4.26 15.30 0.77
N ILE A 186 3.86 14.35 -0.08
CA ILE A 186 2.51 14.30 -0.64
C ILE A 186 1.42 14.24 0.46
N LEU A 187 1.70 13.57 1.59
CA LEU A 187 0.78 13.53 2.74
C LEU A 187 0.70 14.85 3.52
N SER A 188 1.72 15.72 3.42
CA SER A 188 1.69 17.03 4.07
C SER A 188 0.76 18.05 3.37
N LEU A 189 0.20 17.67 2.22
CA LEU A 189 -0.64 18.51 1.35
C LEU A 189 -2.15 18.23 1.46
N ILE A 190 -2.57 17.23 2.27
CA ILE A 190 -3.98 16.82 2.41
C ILE A 190 -4.69 17.45 3.61
#